data_AF-A0A2P8CT37-F1
#
_entry.id   AF-A0A2P8CT37-F1
#
_cell.length_a   1.000
_cell.length_b   1.000
_cell.length_c   1.000
_cell.angle_alpha   90.00
_cell.angle_beta   90.00
_cell.angle_gamma   90.00
#
_symmetry.space_group_name_H-M   'P 1'
#
loop_
_entity.id
_entity.type
_entity.pdbx_description
1 polymer ?
#
loop_
_entity_poly.entity_id
_entity_poly.type
_entity_poly.pdbx_seq_one_letter_code
_entity_poly.pdbx_strand_id
1 'polypeptide(L)'
;MEKKGLEFEARQSKLRDWSRVMMFRYGWYIHFVFDDEDFPYGINFHTHGIEDSFAHPDLQICFPIPQEMAHLIFNAIVGEIKKGFVFKAGRRYADIIGGGLSLNFIPVRECGRPLLRIIFTDENGGSCRGLLTNQFTMTGK
;
A
#
# COMPACT_ATOMS: atom_id res chain seq x y z
N MET A 1 15.21 11.95 -29.68
CA MET A 1 14.28 12.40 -28.62
C MET A 1 12.87 11.83 -28.78
N GLU A 2 12.41 11.57 -30.01
CA GLU A 2 11.01 11.21 -30.33
C GLU A 2 10.56 9.80 -29.87
N LYS A 3 11.43 8.78 -29.99
CA LYS A 3 11.08 7.39 -29.60
C LYS A 3 10.81 7.20 -28.10
N LYS A 4 11.54 7.92 -27.24
CA LYS A 4 11.35 7.85 -25.77
C LYS A 4 10.01 8.47 -25.33
N GLY A 5 9.53 9.49 -26.04
CA GLY A 5 8.22 10.12 -25.78
C GLY A 5 7.07 9.18 -26.11
N LEU A 6 7.11 8.56 -27.31
CA LEU A 6 6.10 7.58 -27.73
C LEU A 6 6.04 6.35 -26.80
N GLU A 7 7.19 5.84 -26.37
CA GLU A 7 7.26 4.68 -25.48
C GLU A 7 6.69 5.00 -24.09
N PHE A 8 6.96 6.20 -23.57
CA PHE A 8 6.38 6.70 -22.33
C PHE A 8 4.86 6.83 -22.43
N GLU A 9 4.34 7.48 -23.47
CA GLU A 9 2.89 7.64 -23.68
C GLU A 9 2.16 6.30 -23.82
N ALA A 10 2.74 5.36 -24.56
CA ALA A 10 2.19 4.02 -24.73
C ALA A 10 2.14 3.26 -23.40
N ARG A 11 3.20 3.33 -22.58
CA ARG A 11 3.22 2.76 -21.22
C ARG A 11 2.14 3.38 -20.34
N GLN A 12 2.01 4.71 -20.36
CA GLN A 12 0.98 5.41 -19.58
C GLN A 12 -0.44 5.04 -20.02
N SER A 13 -0.67 4.88 -21.33
CA SER A 13 -1.98 4.43 -21.83
C SER A 13 -2.32 3.03 -21.33
N LYS A 14 -1.37 2.08 -21.41
CA LYS A 14 -1.57 0.72 -20.91
C LYS A 14 -1.87 0.69 -19.41
N LEU A 15 -1.21 1.53 -18.61
CA LEU A 15 -1.47 1.64 -17.16
C LEU A 15 -2.87 2.20 -16.88
N ARG A 16 -3.33 3.19 -17.66
CA ARG A 16 -4.70 3.73 -17.57
C ARG A 16 -5.74 2.67 -17.94
N ASP A 17 -5.50 1.90 -18.99
CA ASP A 17 -6.42 0.84 -19.40
C ASP A 17 -6.48 -0.28 -18.36
N TRP A 18 -5.32 -0.69 -17.83
CA TRP A 18 -5.24 -1.69 -16.78
C TRP A 18 -5.94 -1.25 -15.48
N SER A 19 -5.67 -0.03 -15.00
CA SER A 19 -6.32 0.49 -13.79
C SER A 19 -7.84 0.58 -13.93
N ARG A 20 -8.34 1.01 -15.10
CA ARG A 20 -9.79 0.99 -15.40
C ARG A 20 -10.37 -0.42 -15.34
N VAL A 21 -9.69 -1.41 -15.92
CA VAL A 21 -10.13 -2.82 -15.88
C VAL A 21 -10.14 -3.36 -14.46
N MET A 22 -9.11 -3.08 -13.66
CA MET A 22 -9.04 -3.54 -12.26
C MET A 22 -10.11 -2.87 -11.39
N MET A 23 -10.30 -1.56 -11.55
CA MET A 23 -11.40 -0.84 -10.89
C MET A 23 -12.76 -1.43 -11.27
N PHE A 24 -13.02 -1.68 -12.55
CA PHE A 24 -14.28 -2.27 -12.99
C PHE A 24 -14.50 -3.70 -12.45
N ARG A 25 -13.46 -4.53 -12.43
CA ARG A 25 -13.58 -5.95 -12.03
C ARG A 25 -13.60 -6.15 -10.53
N TYR A 26 -12.83 -5.36 -9.80
CA TYR A 26 -12.54 -5.63 -8.39
C TYR A 26 -12.84 -4.47 -7.46
N GLY A 27 -13.02 -3.25 -7.99
CA GLY A 27 -13.19 -2.02 -7.20
C GLY A 27 -11.89 -1.43 -6.66
N TRP A 28 -10.74 -2.06 -6.90
CA TRP A 28 -9.46 -1.59 -6.40
C TRP A 28 -8.29 -2.16 -7.22
N TYR A 29 -7.11 -1.57 -7.06
CA TYR A 29 -5.85 -2.10 -7.58
C TYR A 29 -4.65 -1.65 -6.74
N ILE A 30 -3.48 -2.28 -6.99
CA ILE A 30 -2.20 -1.91 -6.36
C ILE A 30 -1.33 -1.19 -7.37
N HIS A 31 -0.69 -0.11 -6.93
CA HIS A 31 0.34 0.61 -7.66
C HIS A 31 1.68 0.38 -6.94
N PHE A 32 2.63 -0.25 -7.64
CA PHE A 32 3.96 -0.50 -7.13
C PHE A 32 4.91 0.60 -7.61
N VAL A 33 5.27 1.53 -6.73
CA VAL A 33 6.26 2.57 -7.01
C VAL A 33 7.58 2.24 -6.30
N PHE A 34 8.66 2.30 -7.06
CA PHE A 34 10.04 2.08 -6.63
C PHE A 34 10.87 3.33 -6.89
N ASP A 35 12.04 3.41 -6.26
CA ASP A 35 13.00 4.50 -6.38
C ASP A 35 12.38 5.88 -6.08
N ASP A 36 11.42 5.91 -5.14
CA ASP A 36 10.72 7.12 -4.71
C ASP A 36 11.32 7.66 -3.41
N GLU A 37 12.35 8.49 -3.53
CA GLU A 37 13.13 9.03 -2.41
C GLU A 37 12.29 9.85 -1.41
N ASP A 38 11.10 10.31 -1.80
CA ASP A 38 10.15 10.98 -0.92
C ASP A 38 9.50 10.01 0.10
N PHE A 39 9.68 8.69 -0.08
CA PHE A 39 9.11 7.64 0.75
C PHE A 39 10.16 6.72 1.40
N PRO A 40 9.85 6.11 2.56
CA PRO A 40 10.78 5.23 3.25
C PRO A 40 11.33 4.14 2.35
N TYR A 41 12.65 3.99 2.38
CA TYR A 41 13.40 3.00 1.58
C TYR A 41 13.22 3.12 0.06
N GLY A 42 12.73 4.26 -0.44
CA GLY A 42 12.43 4.39 -1.87
C GLY A 42 11.20 3.61 -2.32
N ILE A 43 10.36 3.15 -1.39
CA ILE A 43 9.22 2.26 -1.67
C ILE A 43 7.91 2.96 -1.34
N ASN A 44 7.01 2.96 -2.31
CA ASN A 44 5.65 3.46 -2.14
C ASN A 44 4.66 2.54 -2.86
N PHE A 45 4.41 1.37 -2.26
CA PHE A 45 3.36 0.50 -2.76
C PHE A 45 2.05 0.93 -2.12
N HIS A 46 1.04 1.26 -2.93
CA HIS A 46 -0.23 1.72 -2.40
C HIS A 46 -1.40 1.23 -3.22
N THR A 47 -2.57 1.19 -2.60
CA THR A 47 -3.81 0.84 -3.28
C THR A 47 -4.52 2.09 -3.80
N HIS A 48 -5.42 1.85 -4.74
CA HIS A 48 -6.43 2.81 -5.15
C HIS A 48 -7.80 2.15 -5.16
N GLY A 49 -8.84 2.93 -4.87
CA GLY A 49 -10.24 2.56 -5.04
C GLY A 49 -10.87 1.88 -3.83
N ILE A 50 -10.11 1.59 -2.77
CA ILE A 50 -10.68 1.00 -1.55
C ILE A 50 -11.67 1.98 -0.89
N GLU A 51 -11.36 3.28 -0.89
CA GLU A 51 -12.23 4.30 -0.28
C GLU A 51 -13.59 4.33 -0.98
N ASP A 52 -13.59 4.42 -2.30
CA ASP A 52 -14.80 4.51 -3.11
C ASP A 52 -15.62 3.21 -3.09
N SER A 53 -14.95 2.06 -3.14
CA SER A 53 -15.62 0.76 -3.29
C SER A 53 -16.03 0.12 -1.97
N PHE A 54 -15.30 0.38 -0.89
CA PHE A 54 -15.45 -0.35 0.38
C PHE A 54 -15.45 0.55 1.62
N ALA A 55 -15.55 1.88 1.46
CA ALA A 55 -15.62 2.85 2.55
C ALA A 55 -14.47 2.73 3.56
N HIS A 56 -13.27 2.42 3.05
CA HIS A 56 -12.06 2.26 3.86
C HIS A 56 -10.88 3.00 3.20
N PRO A 57 -10.03 3.72 3.94
CA PRO A 57 -8.88 4.40 3.35
C PRO A 57 -8.00 3.45 2.55
N ASP A 58 -7.38 3.97 1.48
CA ASP A 58 -6.40 3.19 0.76
C ASP A 58 -5.19 2.84 1.64
N LEU A 59 -4.52 1.75 1.29
CA LEU A 59 -3.45 1.15 2.07
C LEU A 59 -2.09 1.50 1.45
N GLN A 60 -1.05 1.57 2.29
CA GLN A 60 0.32 1.81 1.83
C GLN A 60 1.32 0.87 2.52
N ILE A 61 2.33 0.43 1.79
CA ILE A 61 3.54 -0.24 2.31
C ILE A 61 4.74 0.56 1.82
N CYS A 62 5.57 1.02 2.76
CA CYS A 62 6.85 1.67 2.49
C CYS A 62 8.00 0.86 3.11
N PHE A 63 7.99 -0.45 2.88
CA PHE A 63 9.03 -1.36 3.36
C PHE A 63 9.50 -2.22 2.19
N PRO A 64 10.82 -2.44 1.99
CA PRO A 64 11.35 -3.13 0.83
C PRO A 64 11.12 -4.64 0.95
N ILE A 65 9.90 -5.06 0.62
CA ILE A 65 9.49 -6.45 0.50
C ILE A 65 9.29 -6.82 -0.97
N PRO A 66 9.41 -8.12 -1.34
CA PRO A 66 9.03 -8.58 -2.66
C PRO A 66 7.59 -8.19 -3.01
N GLN A 67 7.34 -7.85 -4.28
CA GLN A 67 6.02 -7.42 -4.76
C GLN A 67 4.97 -8.49 -4.52
N GLU A 68 5.34 -9.76 -4.62
CA GLU A 68 4.47 -10.91 -4.38
C GLU A 68 4.00 -10.92 -2.93
N MET A 69 4.89 -10.60 -1.97
CA MET A 69 4.50 -10.49 -0.56
C MET A 69 3.57 -9.30 -0.34
N ALA A 70 3.91 -8.12 -0.89
CA ALA A 70 3.05 -6.94 -0.79
C ALA A 70 1.66 -7.21 -1.39
N HIS A 71 1.60 -7.90 -2.53
CA HIS A 71 0.36 -8.33 -3.18
C HIS A 71 -0.47 -9.25 -2.27
N LEU A 72 0.15 -10.27 -1.66
CA LEU A 72 -0.53 -11.17 -0.72
C LEU A 72 -1.08 -10.42 0.50
N ILE A 73 -0.28 -9.51 1.07
CA ILE A 73 -0.67 -8.70 2.23
C ILE A 73 -1.87 -7.80 1.90
N PHE A 74 -1.81 -7.06 0.78
CA PHE A 74 -2.94 -6.23 0.36
C PHE A 74 -4.19 -7.06 0.09
N ASN A 75 -4.08 -8.20 -0.59
CA ASN A 75 -5.24 -9.07 -0.84
C ASN A 75 -5.86 -9.60 0.44
N ALA A 76 -5.05 -10.00 1.43
CA ALA A 76 -5.55 -10.46 2.73
C ALA A 76 -6.32 -9.36 3.46
N ILE A 77 -5.72 -8.16 3.57
CA ILE A 77 -6.34 -7.02 4.25
C ILE A 77 -7.61 -6.56 3.51
N VAL A 78 -7.57 -6.45 2.18
CA VAL A 78 -8.75 -6.09 1.38
C VAL A 78 -9.83 -7.17 1.45
N GLY A 79 -9.45 -8.44 1.57
CA GLY A 79 -10.38 -9.54 1.83
C GLY A 79 -11.19 -9.33 3.10
N GLU A 80 -10.57 -8.89 4.19
CA GLU A 80 -11.27 -8.54 5.43
C GLU A 80 -12.10 -7.25 5.30
N ILE A 81 -11.58 -6.24 4.58
CA ILE A 81 -12.34 -5.01 4.30
C ILE A 81 -13.63 -5.32 3.53
N LYS A 82 -13.57 -6.21 2.54
CA LYS A 82 -14.74 -6.67 1.78
C LYS A 82 -15.78 -7.41 2.63
N LYS A 83 -15.38 -8.00 3.76
CA LYS A 83 -16.28 -8.59 4.75
C LYS A 83 -16.89 -7.55 5.70
N GLY A 84 -16.56 -6.27 5.52
CA GLY A 84 -17.03 -5.16 6.34
C GLY A 84 -16.08 -4.76 7.48
N PHE A 85 -14.87 -5.33 7.54
CA PHE A 85 -13.91 -4.95 8.57
C PHE A 85 -13.29 -3.59 8.28
N VAL A 86 -13.14 -2.76 9.31
CA VAL A 86 -12.51 -1.43 9.17
C VAL A 86 -11.24 -1.37 10.00
N PHE A 87 -10.09 -1.34 9.33
CA PHE A 87 -8.81 -1.13 9.99
C PHE A 87 -8.68 0.32 10.44
N LYS A 88 -8.04 0.52 11.59
CA LYS A 88 -7.86 1.83 12.22
C LYS A 88 -6.40 2.01 12.62
N ALA A 89 -5.94 3.25 12.47
CA ALA A 89 -4.64 3.65 12.97
C ALA A 89 -4.48 3.41 14.48
N GLY A 90 -3.26 3.16 14.92
CA GLY A 90 -2.92 2.99 16.33
C GLY A 90 -3.44 1.69 16.97
N ARG A 91 -3.97 0.77 16.18
CA ARG A 91 -4.37 -0.57 16.63
C ARG A 91 -3.44 -1.63 16.06
N ARG A 92 -3.19 -2.64 16.89
CA ARG A 92 -2.49 -3.87 16.51
C ARG A 92 -3.49 -4.91 16.03
N TYR A 93 -3.18 -5.51 14.89
CA TYR A 93 -3.94 -6.60 14.29
C TYR A 93 -3.02 -7.79 14.13
N ALA A 94 -3.27 -8.85 14.89
CA ALA A 94 -2.50 -10.08 14.83
C ALA A 94 -3.08 -11.02 13.78
N ASP A 95 -2.20 -11.77 13.11
CA ASP A 95 -2.55 -12.92 12.27
C ASP A 95 -3.46 -12.61 11.07
N ILE A 96 -3.46 -11.37 10.58
CA ILE A 96 -4.22 -10.98 9.38
C ILE A 96 -3.69 -11.67 8.12
N ILE A 97 -2.38 -11.93 8.08
CA ILE A 97 -1.71 -12.56 6.93
C ILE A 97 -1.19 -13.97 7.25
N GLY A 98 -1.59 -14.53 8.40
CA GLY A 98 -1.04 -15.78 8.91
C GLY A 98 0.37 -15.65 9.49
N GLY A 99 0.89 -16.77 10.00
CA GLY A 99 2.30 -16.89 10.42
C GLY A 99 2.66 -16.09 11.67
N GLY A 100 1.68 -15.64 12.46
CA GLY A 100 1.92 -14.88 13.68
C GLY A 100 2.37 -13.43 13.48
N LEU A 101 2.37 -12.92 12.24
CA LEU A 101 2.78 -11.55 11.99
C LEU A 101 1.72 -10.56 12.48
N SER A 102 2.17 -9.56 13.22
CA SER A 102 1.34 -8.44 13.68
C SER A 102 1.53 -7.21 12.81
N LEU A 103 0.42 -6.63 12.39
CA LEU A 103 0.37 -5.41 11.60
C LEU A 103 -0.18 -4.26 12.46
N ASN A 104 0.48 -3.12 12.37
CA ASN A 104 -0.03 -1.85 12.88
C ASN A 104 -0.31 -0.92 11.70
N PHE A 105 -1.15 0.09 11.92
CA PHE A 105 -1.44 1.10 10.91
C PHE A 105 -1.13 2.49 11.44
N ILE A 106 -0.55 3.35 10.59
CA ILE A 106 -0.40 4.78 10.85
C ILE A 106 -1.12 5.59 9.76
N PRO A 107 -1.74 6.73 10.12
CA PRO A 107 -2.38 7.58 9.14
C PRO A 107 -1.31 8.37 8.39
N VAL A 108 -1.41 8.40 7.06
CA VAL A 108 -0.51 9.18 6.20
C VAL A 108 -1.32 9.90 5.12
N ARG A 109 -0.67 10.83 4.41
CA ARG A 109 -1.24 11.49 3.24
C ARG A 109 -0.34 11.29 2.04
N GLU A 110 -0.97 11.13 0.89
CA GLU A 110 -0.31 11.10 -0.41
C GLU A 110 -1.17 11.89 -1.39
N CYS A 111 -0.59 12.96 -1.95
CA CYS A 111 -1.27 13.89 -2.85
C CYS A 111 -2.60 14.39 -2.27
N GLY A 112 -2.62 14.68 -0.96
CA GLY A 112 -3.82 15.11 -0.23
C GLY A 112 -4.83 14.03 0.15
N ARG A 113 -4.72 12.81 -0.39
CA ARG A 113 -5.61 11.67 -0.06
C ARG A 113 -5.18 11.02 1.27
N PRO A 114 -6.12 10.65 2.16
CA PRO A 114 -5.80 9.90 3.37
C PRO A 114 -5.51 8.42 3.05
N LEU A 115 -4.41 7.90 3.58
CA LEU A 115 -4.08 6.47 3.51
C LEU A 115 -3.78 5.91 4.91
N LEU A 116 -3.86 4.60 5.03
CA LEU A 116 -3.33 3.85 6.17
C LEU A 116 -2.07 3.09 5.74
N ARG A 117 -0.91 3.53 6.24
CA ARG A 117 0.34 2.81 6.05
C ARG A 117 0.42 1.62 6.99
N ILE A 118 0.66 0.45 6.44
CA ILE A 118 0.95 -0.80 7.13
C ILE A 118 2.37 -0.72 7.69
N ILE A 119 2.49 -0.99 8.97
CA ILE A 119 3.75 -1.05 9.72
C ILE A 119 3.94 -2.48 10.19
N PHE A 120 5.02 -3.10 9.73
CA PHE A 120 5.45 -4.40 10.20
C PHE A 120 6.09 -4.26 11.58
N THR A 121 5.63 -5.07 12.53
CA THR A 121 6.15 -5.14 13.90
C THR A 121 6.66 -6.53 14.24
N ASP A 122 7.49 -6.63 15.27
CA ASP A 122 7.95 -7.90 15.80
C ASP A 122 6.81 -8.65 16.53
N GLU A 123 7.10 -9.87 16.97
CA GLU A 123 6.20 -10.72 17.75
C GLU A 123 5.69 -10.04 19.03
N ASN A 124 6.44 -9.09 19.60
CA ASN A 124 6.05 -8.34 20.79
C ASN A 124 5.20 -7.09 20.47
N GLY A 125 4.96 -6.80 19.19
CA GLY A 125 4.27 -5.59 18.74
C GLY A 125 5.08 -4.32 18.95
N GLY A 126 6.38 -4.46 19.23
CA GLY A 126 7.30 -3.35 19.38
C GLY A 126 7.63 -2.71 18.03
N SER A 127 8.00 -1.43 18.07
CA SER A 127 8.75 -0.83 16.97
C SER A 127 10.09 -1.54 16.93
N CYS A 128 10.30 -2.38 15.91
CA CYS A 128 11.57 -3.06 15.74
C CYS A 128 12.67 -2.01 15.57
N ARG A 129 13.58 -1.91 16.56
CA ARG A 129 14.77 -1.06 16.45
C ARG A 129 15.63 -1.54 15.27
N GLY A 130 16.18 -0.61 14.48
CA GLY A 130 17.06 -0.93 13.35
C GLY A 130 16.37 -0.82 11.98
N LEU A 131 16.52 -1.82 11.12
CA LEU A 131 16.12 -1.80 9.70
C LEU A 131 14.64 -1.49 9.41
N LEU A 132 13.78 -1.42 10.42
CA LEU A 132 12.33 -1.22 10.32
C LEU A 132 11.88 0.20 10.72
N THR A 133 12.79 1.06 11.19
CA THR A 133 12.44 2.37 11.75
C THR A 133 11.98 3.40 10.71
N ASN A 134 12.47 3.33 9.47
CA ASN A 134 12.15 4.38 8.49
C ASN A 134 10.70 4.26 8.00
N GLN A 135 10.03 3.12 8.22
CA GLN A 135 8.61 2.95 7.89
C GLN A 135 7.72 4.01 8.56
N PHE A 136 8.14 4.51 9.73
CA PHE A 136 7.43 5.52 10.52
C PHE A 136 7.66 6.95 10.02
N THR A 137 8.61 7.18 9.11
CA THR A 137 8.88 8.52 8.59
C THR A 137 7.65 9.04 7.87
N MET A 138 7.11 10.16 8.36
CA MET A 138 5.98 10.82 7.72
C MET A 138 6.40 11.33 6.35
N THR A 139 5.63 10.95 5.34
CA THR A 139 5.81 11.39 3.96
C THR A 139 4.72 12.39 3.63
N GLY A 140 5.03 13.39 2.82
CA GLY A 140 4.09 14.46 2.52
C GLY A 140 4.43 15.22 1.25
N LYS A 141 3.79 14.83 0.16
CA LYS A 141 3.16 15.75 -0.80
C LYS A 141 1.65 15.50 -0.75
#